data_AF-A0A9W9YIU2-F1
#
_entry.id   AF-A0A9W9YIU2-F1
#
_cell.length_a   1.000
_cell.length_b   1.000
_cell.length_c   1.000
_cell.angle_alpha   90.00
_cell.angle_beta   90.00
_cell.angle_gamma   90.00
#
_symmetry.space_group_name_H-M   'P 1'
#
loop_
_entity.id
_entity.type
_entity.pdbx_description
1 polymer ?
#
loop_
_entity_poly.entity_id
_entity_poly.type
_entity_poly.pdbx_seq_one_letter_code
_entity_poly.pdbx_strand_id
1 'polypeptide(L)'
;MRETQDVILKQKNRVRESLDVISKQKNRMRESLNVIINQKIRMHETPDVIIKQKNRIRETQDVINKQKNRIRETSRNNQTKNRMRETQDVINKEKNRIRESQAVIIKQKNRMRETQDVINKPKNRIRESLDVITKQKNRIRETQAVIIKQKNRMRETQDVINKQKNRIRESLDVIIKQKNRMRETPDVIIKQKNRMRETPDVIIKQKKQNARDKQKNRMHETQDVIIKQKNRMRETPDVIIK
;
A
#
# COMPACT_ATOMS: atom_id res chain seq x y z
N MET A 1 5.83 12.41 -13.47
CA MET A 1 4.69 11.50 -13.18
C MET A 1 4.87 10.12 -13.77
N ARG A 2 5.12 9.96 -15.09
CA ARG A 2 5.36 8.64 -15.70
C ARG A 2 6.56 7.90 -15.09
N GLU A 3 7.70 8.56 -14.95
CA GLU A 3 8.89 7.96 -14.31
C GLU A 3 8.60 7.44 -12.89
N THR A 4 7.82 8.19 -12.10
CA THR A 4 7.39 7.80 -10.75
C THR A 4 6.49 6.56 -10.79
N GLN A 5 5.59 6.47 -11.78
CA GLN A 5 4.73 5.30 -11.99
C GLN A 5 5.56 4.08 -12.39
N ASP A 6 6.56 4.24 -13.25
CA ASP A 6 7.45 3.17 -13.67
C ASP A 6 8.28 2.64 -12.49
N VAL A 7 8.78 3.54 -11.64
CA VAL A 7 9.47 3.16 -10.39
C VAL A 7 8.53 2.37 -9.49
N ILE A 8 7.29 2.83 -9.28
CA ILE A 8 6.30 2.10 -8.48
C ILE A 8 6.03 0.70 -9.07
N LEU A 9 5.93 0.59 -10.40
CA LEU A 9 5.71 -0.69 -11.08
C LEU A 9 6.89 -1.66 -10.86
N LYS A 10 8.13 -1.18 -11.04
CA LYS A 10 9.33 -1.96 -10.76
C LYS A 10 9.37 -2.44 -9.30
N GLN A 11 9.02 -1.58 -8.35
CA GLN A 11 8.98 -1.96 -6.93
C GLN A 11 7.88 -2.99 -6.62
N LYS A 12 6.69 -2.88 -7.25
CA LYS A 12 5.65 -3.89 -7.13
C LYS A 12 6.09 -5.26 -7.68
N ASN A 13 6.82 -5.27 -8.80
CA ASN A 13 7.37 -6.51 -9.35
C ASN A 13 8.39 -7.14 -8.39
N ARG A 14 9.27 -6.34 -7.77
CA ARG A 14 10.18 -6.83 -6.73
C ARG A 14 9.45 -7.45 -5.54
N VAL A 15 8.33 -6.86 -5.10
CA VAL A 15 7.50 -7.47 -4.04
C VAL A 15 6.94 -8.81 -4.49
N ARG A 16 6.46 -8.93 -5.73
CA ARG A 16 5.95 -10.18 -6.29
C ARG A 16 7.03 -11.27 -6.35
N GLU A 17 8.23 -10.92 -6.82
CA GLU A 17 9.38 -11.82 -6.83
C GLU A 17 9.75 -12.31 -5.41
N SER A 18 9.80 -11.40 -4.43
CA SER A 18 10.04 -11.76 -3.04
C SER A 18 8.97 -12.71 -2.48
N LEU A 19 7.70 -12.52 -2.85
CA LEU A 19 6.61 -13.42 -2.47
C LEU A 19 6.74 -14.82 -3.11
N ASP A 20 7.17 -14.90 -4.37
CA ASP A 20 7.46 -16.17 -5.03
C ASP A 20 8.59 -16.94 -4.33
N VAL A 21 9.68 -16.25 -3.95
CA VAL A 21 10.77 -16.84 -3.16
C VAL A 21 10.26 -17.38 -1.82
N ILE A 22 9.39 -16.63 -1.12
CA ILE A 22 8.77 -17.10 0.13
C ILE A 22 7.93 -18.36 -0.12
N SER A 23 7.17 -18.41 -1.21
CA SER A 23 6.36 -19.57 -1.58
C SER A 23 7.23 -20.82 -1.80
N LYS A 24 8.31 -20.66 -2.59
CA LYS A 24 9.29 -21.73 -2.84
C LYS A 24 9.93 -22.24 -1.55
N GLN A 25 10.30 -21.36 -0.61
CA GLN A 25 10.83 -21.81 0.69
C GLN A 25 9.81 -22.52 1.56
N LYS A 26 8.54 -22.07 1.57
CA LYS A 26 7.48 -22.79 2.28
C LYS A 26 7.30 -24.21 1.74
N ASN A 27 7.39 -24.41 0.42
CA ASN A 27 7.29 -25.73 -0.18
C ASN A 27 8.47 -26.63 0.22
N ARG A 28 9.71 -26.13 0.12
CA ARG A 28 10.91 -26.87 0.57
C ARG A 28 10.87 -27.23 2.06
N MET A 29 10.29 -26.35 2.89
CA MET A 29 10.06 -26.66 4.30
C MET A 29 9.05 -27.79 4.49
N ARG A 30 7.94 -27.79 3.75
CA ARG A 30 6.96 -28.89 3.79
C ARG A 30 7.58 -30.22 3.39
N GLU A 31 8.36 -30.26 2.33
CA GLU A 31 9.12 -31.45 1.92
C GLU A 31 10.06 -31.92 3.04
N SER A 32 10.81 -30.99 3.63
CA SER A 32 11.73 -31.29 4.74
C SER A 32 10.98 -31.82 5.98
N LEU A 33 9.81 -31.27 6.30
CA LEU A 33 8.95 -31.75 7.37
C LEU A 33 8.44 -33.17 7.11
N ASN A 34 8.03 -33.46 5.88
CA ASN A 34 7.59 -34.81 5.50
C ASN A 34 8.70 -35.84 5.68
N VAL A 35 9.94 -35.51 5.30
CA VAL A 35 11.11 -36.37 5.54
C VAL A 35 11.30 -36.63 7.04
N ILE A 36 11.22 -35.58 7.87
CA ILE A 36 11.36 -35.71 9.33
C ILE A 36 10.26 -36.60 9.91
N ILE A 37 9.00 -36.41 9.50
CA ILE A 37 7.85 -37.19 9.97
C ILE A 37 8.04 -38.66 9.62
N ASN A 38 8.31 -38.98 8.35
CA ASN A 38 8.50 -40.34 7.89
C ASN A 38 9.65 -41.04 8.63
N GLN A 39 10.73 -40.30 8.89
CA GLN A 39 11.88 -40.86 9.58
C GLN A 39 11.61 -41.05 11.09
N LYS A 40 10.85 -40.17 11.74
CA LYS A 40 10.39 -40.36 13.12
C LYS A 40 9.50 -41.58 13.27
N ILE A 41 8.59 -41.83 12.31
CA ILE A 41 7.75 -43.04 12.31
C ILE A 41 8.64 -44.29 12.32
N ARG A 42 9.66 -44.34 11.46
CA ARG A 42 10.63 -45.46 11.41
C ARG A 42 11.44 -45.65 12.69
N MET A 43 11.62 -44.61 13.50
CA MET A 43 12.30 -44.72 14.81
C MET A 43 11.44 -45.35 15.89
N HIS A 44 10.12 -45.27 15.79
CA HIS A 44 9.25 -45.69 16.87
C HIS A 44 9.24 -47.21 17.06
N GLU A 45 9.52 -47.98 16.01
CA GLU A 45 9.50 -49.45 16.04
C GLU A 45 10.82 -50.08 16.54
N THR A 46 11.92 -49.30 16.52
CA THR A 46 13.27 -49.82 16.80
C THR A 46 13.53 -50.14 18.28
N PRO A 47 13.07 -49.32 19.25
CA PRO A 47 13.23 -49.58 20.67
C PRO A 47 12.61 -50.91 21.12
N ASP A 48 11.42 -51.24 20.64
CA ASP A 48 10.70 -52.47 21.01
C ASP A 48 11.46 -53.73 20.58
N VAL A 49 12.05 -53.71 19.38
CA VAL A 49 12.91 -54.79 18.90
C VAL A 49 14.13 -54.96 19.82
N ILE A 50 14.78 -53.86 20.22
CA ILE A 50 15.91 -53.90 21.14
C ILE A 50 15.51 -54.48 22.50
N ILE A 51 14.35 -54.08 23.04
CA ILE A 51 13.83 -54.58 24.32
C ILE A 51 13.57 -56.09 24.22
N LYS A 52 12.89 -56.55 23.16
CA LYS A 52 12.62 -57.97 22.92
C LYS A 52 13.92 -58.80 22.83
N GLN A 53 14.93 -58.30 22.11
CA GLN A 53 16.23 -58.99 22.02
C GLN A 53 16.97 -59.03 23.36
N LYS A 54 16.92 -57.95 24.15
CA LYS A 54 17.49 -57.95 25.51
C LYS A 54 16.80 -58.97 26.42
N ASN A 55 15.49 -59.10 26.35
CA ASN A 55 14.75 -60.10 27.13
C ASN A 55 15.15 -61.53 26.71
N ARG A 56 15.20 -61.81 25.40
CA ARG A 56 15.66 -63.10 24.88
C ARG A 56 17.08 -63.46 25.33
N ILE A 57 17.99 -62.49 25.37
CA ILE A 57 19.34 -62.70 25.91
C ILE A 57 19.29 -63.10 27.39
N ARG A 58 18.46 -62.46 28.22
CA ARG A 58 18.31 -62.80 29.65
C ARG A 58 17.78 -64.22 29.82
N GLU A 59 16.72 -64.58 29.12
CA GLU A 59 16.13 -65.92 29.16
C GLU A 59 17.15 -66.98 28.74
N THR A 60 17.88 -66.76 27.64
CA THR A 60 18.95 -67.66 27.21
C THR A 60 20.08 -67.75 28.25
N GLN A 61 20.43 -66.64 28.91
CA GLN A 61 21.45 -66.64 29.96
C GLN A 61 21.02 -67.50 31.16
N ASP A 62 19.74 -67.47 31.52
CA ASP A 62 19.18 -68.33 32.57
C ASP A 62 19.23 -69.81 32.20
N VAL A 63 18.95 -70.15 30.94
CA VAL A 63 19.11 -71.52 30.41
C VAL A 63 20.55 -71.98 30.54
N ILE A 64 21.52 -71.16 30.12
CA ILE A 64 22.96 -71.46 30.26
C ILE A 64 23.32 -71.71 31.72
N ASN A 65 22.83 -70.87 32.64
CA ASN A 65 23.11 -71.01 34.07
C ASN A 65 22.56 -72.34 34.63
N LYS A 66 21.34 -72.73 34.25
CA LYS A 66 20.75 -74.04 34.61
C LYS A 66 21.58 -75.20 34.07
N GLN A 67 22.02 -75.15 32.81
CA GLN A 67 22.86 -76.21 32.24
C GLN A 67 24.24 -76.30 32.90
N LYS A 68 24.86 -75.16 33.26
CA LYS A 68 26.11 -75.15 34.04
C LYS A 68 25.96 -75.83 35.40
N ASN A 69 24.83 -75.61 36.08
CA ASN A 69 24.54 -76.29 37.34
C ASN A 69 24.38 -77.80 37.15
N ARG A 70 23.67 -78.24 36.10
CA ARG A 70 23.56 -79.68 35.75
C ARG A 70 24.92 -80.33 35.50
N ILE A 71 25.85 -79.65 34.81
CA ILE A 71 27.22 -80.16 34.63
C ILE A 71 27.88 -80.38 35.99
N ARG A 72 27.84 -79.37 36.88
CA ARG A 72 28.43 -79.47 38.23
C ARG A 72 27.86 -80.63 39.05
N GLU A 73 26.55 -80.85 38.99
CA GLU A 73 25.88 -81.98 39.66
C GLU A 73 26.27 -83.34 39.05
N THR A 74 26.27 -83.43 37.72
CA THR A 74 26.65 -84.65 36.99
C THR A 74 28.09 -85.05 37.29
N SER A 75 29.01 -84.07 37.38
CA SER A 75 30.40 -84.29 37.77
C SER A 75 30.55 -84.80 39.21
N ARG A 76 29.75 -84.31 40.16
CA ARG A 76 29.79 -84.78 41.56
C ARG A 76 29.31 -86.22 41.73
N ASN A 77 28.37 -86.66 40.90
CA ASN A 77 27.78 -87.99 40.97
C ASN A 77 28.55 -89.06 40.16
N ASN A 78 29.79 -88.77 39.70
CA ASN A 78 30.62 -89.66 38.88
C ASN A 78 29.89 -90.24 37.64
N GLN A 79 28.91 -89.52 37.09
CA GLN A 79 28.18 -89.95 35.89
C GLN A 79 29.00 -89.74 34.60
N THR A 80 28.59 -90.40 33.51
CA THR A 80 29.38 -90.56 32.28
C THR A 80 29.75 -89.24 31.58
N LYS A 81 30.99 -89.19 31.05
CA LYS A 81 31.57 -88.07 30.29
C LYS A 81 30.71 -87.61 29.10
N ASN A 82 29.94 -88.52 28.49
CA ASN A 82 29.09 -88.22 27.34
C ASN A 82 27.94 -87.27 27.69
N ARG A 83 27.28 -87.45 28.84
CA ARG A 83 26.17 -86.59 29.28
C ARG A 83 26.61 -85.15 29.58
N MET A 84 27.84 -84.98 30.09
CA MET A 84 28.44 -83.67 30.27
C MET A 84 28.76 -83.00 28.92
N ARG A 85 29.23 -83.75 27.92
CA ARG A 85 29.47 -83.23 26.56
C ARG A 85 28.19 -82.72 25.91
N GLU A 86 27.11 -83.49 25.95
CA GLU A 86 25.80 -83.06 25.42
C GLU A 86 25.32 -81.76 26.09
N THR A 87 25.45 -81.66 27.41
CA THR A 87 25.08 -80.44 28.14
C THR A 87 25.96 -79.24 27.74
N GLN A 88 27.25 -79.48 27.51
CA GLN A 88 28.17 -78.46 27.04
C GLN A 88 27.83 -77.98 25.62
N ASP A 89 27.37 -78.87 24.75
CA ASP A 89 26.92 -78.52 23.40
C ASP A 89 25.66 -77.65 23.45
N VAL A 90 24.72 -77.92 24.36
CA VAL A 90 23.55 -77.04 24.60
C VAL A 90 24.02 -75.64 25.04
N ILE A 91 24.96 -75.55 25.98
CA ILE A 91 25.52 -74.25 26.41
C ILE A 91 26.15 -73.51 25.22
N ASN A 92 26.88 -74.21 24.35
CA ASN A 92 27.52 -73.61 23.19
C ASN A 92 26.50 -73.09 22.18
N LYS A 93 25.42 -73.84 21.92
CA LYS A 93 24.29 -73.38 21.08
C LYS A 93 23.64 -72.13 21.65
N GLU A 94 23.36 -72.11 22.95
CA GLU A 94 22.75 -70.94 23.60
C GLU A 94 23.66 -69.70 23.60
N LYS A 95 24.98 -69.87 23.77
CA LYS A 95 25.95 -68.77 23.60
C LYS A 95 25.91 -68.18 22.20
N ASN A 96 25.74 -69.02 21.16
CA ASN A 96 25.59 -68.54 19.79
C ASN A 96 24.28 -67.74 19.61
N ARG A 97 23.16 -68.18 20.19
CA ARG A 97 21.89 -67.43 20.18
C ARG A 97 22.00 -66.06 20.87
N ILE A 98 22.77 -65.95 21.94
CA ILE A 98 23.08 -64.65 22.57
C ILE A 98 23.84 -63.75 21.59
N ARG A 99 24.89 -64.26 20.95
CA ARG A 99 25.70 -63.50 19.97
C ARG A 99 24.85 -62.99 18.82
N GLU A 100 23.97 -63.81 18.27
CA GLU A 100 23.02 -63.42 17.22
C GLU A 100 22.09 -62.28 17.69
N SER A 101 21.52 -62.41 18.90
CA SER A 101 20.64 -61.40 19.48
C SER A 101 21.38 -60.07 19.72
N GLN A 102 22.64 -60.14 20.17
CA GLN A 102 23.51 -58.97 20.31
C GLN A 102 23.80 -58.29 18.97
N ALA A 103 24.08 -59.07 17.91
CA ALA A 103 24.29 -58.54 16.57
C ALA A 103 23.04 -57.80 16.04
N VAL A 104 21.83 -58.34 16.29
CA VAL A 104 20.58 -57.65 15.97
C VAL A 104 20.47 -56.31 16.71
N ILE A 105 20.76 -56.28 18.02
CA ILE A 105 20.73 -55.03 18.80
C ILE A 105 21.70 -53.98 18.23
N ILE A 106 22.93 -54.38 17.87
CA ILE A 106 23.92 -53.48 17.28
C ILE A 106 23.40 -52.90 15.97
N LYS A 107 22.84 -53.75 15.08
CA LYS A 107 22.27 -53.32 13.81
C LYS A 107 21.12 -52.32 14.01
N GLN A 108 20.23 -52.56 14.98
CA GLN A 108 19.13 -51.63 15.28
C GLN A 108 19.63 -50.29 15.83
N LYS A 109 20.64 -50.30 16.72
CA LYS A 109 21.26 -49.06 17.22
C LYS A 109 21.91 -48.25 16.10
N ASN A 110 22.61 -48.91 15.16
CA ASN A 110 23.20 -48.23 14.01
C ASN A 110 22.13 -47.59 13.12
N ARG A 111 21.06 -48.34 12.80
CA ARG A 111 19.91 -47.81 12.06
C ARG A 111 19.28 -46.58 12.73
N MET A 112 19.17 -46.57 14.06
CA MET A 112 18.68 -45.40 14.80
C MET A 112 19.61 -44.19 14.66
N ARG A 113 20.93 -44.38 14.69
CA ARG A 113 21.91 -43.31 14.49
C ARG A 113 21.83 -42.71 13.09
N GLU A 114 21.88 -43.54 12.07
CA GLU A 114 21.76 -43.12 10.66
C GLU A 114 20.47 -42.34 10.42
N THR A 115 19.38 -42.86 10.99
CA THR A 115 18.07 -42.20 10.97
C THR A 115 18.12 -40.81 11.61
N GLN A 116 18.75 -40.68 12.77
CA GLN A 116 18.87 -39.41 13.47
C GLN A 116 19.67 -38.39 12.65
N ASP A 117 20.71 -38.84 11.95
CA ASP A 117 21.50 -38.00 11.05
C ASP A 117 20.67 -37.53 9.85
N VAL A 118 19.86 -38.41 9.27
CA VAL A 118 18.92 -38.07 8.20
C VAL A 118 17.88 -37.04 8.65
N ILE A 119 17.47 -37.02 9.93
CA ILE A 119 16.56 -36.02 10.49
C ILE A 119 17.25 -34.66 10.69
N ASN A 120 18.54 -34.63 10.99
CA ASN A 120 19.26 -33.40 11.31
C ASN A 120 19.42 -32.48 10.08
N LYS A 121 19.72 -33.04 8.91
CA LYS A 121 19.84 -32.27 7.65
C LYS A 121 18.59 -31.46 7.27
N PRO A 122 17.36 -32.03 7.22
CA PRO A 122 16.15 -31.27 6.92
C PRO A 122 15.81 -30.25 8.01
N LYS A 123 16.14 -30.48 9.29
CA LYS A 123 15.98 -29.45 10.34
C LYS A 123 16.81 -28.20 10.05
N ASN A 124 18.06 -28.36 9.59
CA ASN A 124 18.90 -27.23 9.19
C ASN A 124 18.33 -26.51 7.96
N ARG A 125 17.87 -27.25 6.94
CA ARG A 125 17.19 -26.66 5.77
C ARG A 125 15.93 -25.87 6.12
N ILE A 126 15.18 -26.30 7.14
CA ILE A 126 14.02 -25.57 7.65
C ILE A 126 14.47 -24.24 8.29
N ARG A 127 15.52 -24.25 9.13
CA ARG A 127 16.07 -23.03 9.74
C ARG A 127 16.53 -22.02 8.68
N GLU A 128 17.33 -22.47 7.70
CA GLU A 128 17.78 -21.63 6.59
C GLU A 128 16.61 -21.05 5.78
N SER A 129 15.58 -21.88 5.53
CA SER A 129 14.35 -21.43 4.86
C SER A 129 13.62 -20.34 5.65
N LEU A 130 13.54 -20.47 6.97
CA LEU A 130 12.92 -19.47 7.85
C LEU A 130 13.69 -18.15 7.84
N ASP A 131 15.02 -18.19 7.83
CA ASP A 131 15.85 -16.99 7.74
C ASP A 131 15.65 -16.26 6.40
N VAL A 132 15.62 -17.01 5.30
CA VAL A 132 15.33 -16.44 3.97
C VAL A 132 13.94 -15.81 3.94
N ILE A 133 12.92 -16.48 4.47
CA ILE A 133 11.56 -15.94 4.54
C ILE A 133 11.53 -14.63 5.35
N THR A 134 12.24 -14.59 6.48
CA THR A 134 12.31 -13.40 7.35
C THR A 134 12.94 -12.22 6.61
N LYS A 135 14.09 -12.45 5.95
CA LYS A 135 14.75 -11.43 5.13
C LYS A 135 13.85 -10.92 3.99
N GLN A 136 13.14 -11.81 3.29
CA GLN A 136 12.22 -11.42 2.22
C GLN A 136 11.02 -10.62 2.75
N LYS A 137 10.46 -10.98 3.91
CA LYS A 137 9.38 -10.21 4.55
C LYS A 137 9.82 -8.79 4.90
N ASN A 138 11.04 -8.61 5.42
CA ASN A 138 11.58 -7.29 5.73
C ASN A 138 11.76 -6.45 4.45
N ARG A 139 12.37 -7.03 3.41
CA ARG A 139 12.53 -6.37 2.10
C ARG A 139 11.18 -5.98 1.48
N ILE A 140 10.14 -6.81 1.62
CA ILE A 140 8.79 -6.47 1.16
C ILE A 140 8.25 -5.24 1.91
N ARG A 141 8.38 -5.20 3.24
CA ARG A 141 7.93 -4.06 4.07
C ARG A 141 8.61 -2.76 3.68
N GLU A 142 9.94 -2.78 3.54
CA GLU A 142 10.73 -1.63 3.07
C GLU A 142 10.27 -1.17 1.68
N THR A 143 10.12 -2.10 0.75
CA THR A 143 9.68 -1.80 -0.62
C THR A 143 8.28 -1.18 -0.63
N GLN A 144 7.36 -1.71 0.19
CA GLN A 144 6.01 -1.17 0.34
C GLN A 144 6.02 0.25 0.91
N ALA A 145 6.86 0.53 1.91
CA ALA A 145 7.01 1.88 2.46
C ALA A 145 7.50 2.88 1.39
N VAL A 146 8.47 2.48 0.56
CA VAL A 146 8.93 3.30 -0.58
C VAL A 146 7.80 3.58 -1.58
N ILE A 147 6.99 2.57 -1.93
CA ILE A 147 5.83 2.74 -2.81
C ILE A 147 4.83 3.74 -2.22
N ILE A 148 4.53 3.64 -0.92
CA ILE A 148 3.60 4.57 -0.24
C ILE A 148 4.13 6.00 -0.33
N LYS A 149 5.41 6.21 0.00
CA LYS A 149 6.06 7.54 -0.08
C LYS A 149 6.01 8.12 -1.49
N GLN A 150 6.28 7.32 -2.52
CA GLN A 150 6.21 7.73 -3.92
C GLN A 150 4.79 8.13 -4.33
N LYS A 151 3.77 7.36 -3.92
CA LYS A 151 2.36 7.69 -4.17
C LYS A 151 1.93 9.00 -3.51
N ASN A 152 2.37 9.27 -2.28
CA ASN A 152 2.06 10.51 -1.59
C ASN A 152 2.66 11.71 -2.33
N ARG A 153 3.94 11.64 -2.74
CA ARG A 153 4.58 12.69 -3.55
C ARG A 153 3.86 12.94 -4.88
N MET A 154 3.34 11.90 -5.53
CA MET A 154 2.52 12.07 -6.74
C MET A 154 1.22 12.82 -6.46
N ARG A 155 0.53 12.52 -5.35
CA ARG A 155 -0.70 13.24 -4.96
C ARG A 155 -0.40 14.71 -4.70
N GLU A 156 0.63 15.01 -3.91
CA GLU A 156 1.07 16.39 -3.66
C GLU A 156 1.39 17.15 -4.94
N THR A 157 2.11 16.51 -5.87
CA THR A 157 2.42 17.11 -7.18
C THR A 157 1.15 17.39 -7.98
N GLN A 158 0.19 16.46 -7.97
CA GLN A 158 -1.08 16.61 -8.67
C GLN A 158 -1.91 17.76 -8.08
N ASP A 159 -1.91 17.93 -6.76
CA ASP A 159 -2.59 19.03 -6.08
C ASP A 159 -1.98 20.39 -6.46
N VAL A 160 -0.65 20.48 -6.54
CA VAL A 160 0.05 21.68 -7.02
C VAL A 160 -0.34 22.01 -8.46
N ILE A 161 -0.35 21.02 -9.35
CA ILE A 161 -0.77 21.18 -10.76
C ILE A 161 -2.22 21.68 -10.82
N ASN A 162 -3.12 21.12 -10.02
CA ASN A 162 -4.52 21.53 -10.00
C ASN A 162 -4.69 22.97 -9.51
N LYS A 163 -3.96 23.38 -8.46
CA LYS A 163 -3.94 24.77 -7.98
C LYS A 163 -3.44 25.73 -9.04
N GLN A 164 -2.36 25.40 -9.75
CA GLN A 164 -1.85 26.21 -10.85
C GLN A 164 -2.85 26.34 -12.00
N LYS A 165 -3.50 25.24 -12.39
CA LYS A 165 -4.57 25.26 -13.42
C LYS A 165 -5.72 26.20 -13.03
N ASN A 166 -6.13 26.20 -11.76
CA ASN A 166 -7.18 27.10 -11.29
C ASN A 166 -6.74 28.57 -11.36
N ARG A 167 -5.52 28.91 -10.90
CA ARG A 167 -4.97 30.27 -11.02
C ARG A 167 -4.88 30.76 -12.47
N ILE A 168 -4.52 29.87 -13.40
CA ILE A 168 -4.51 30.19 -14.84
C ILE A 168 -5.91 30.50 -15.33
N ARG A 169 -6.92 29.70 -14.96
CA ARG A 169 -8.33 29.97 -15.32
C ARG A 169 -8.81 31.32 -14.78
N GLU A 170 -8.57 31.60 -13.51
CA GLU A 170 -8.92 32.89 -12.89
C GLU A 170 -8.26 34.07 -13.62
N SER A 171 -6.99 33.93 -13.99
CA SER A 171 -6.27 34.95 -14.74
C SER A 171 -6.86 35.17 -16.14
N LEU A 172 -7.24 34.08 -16.82
CA LEU A 172 -7.93 34.14 -18.12
C LEU A 172 -9.28 34.85 -18.00
N ASP A 173 -10.07 34.57 -16.96
CA ASP A 173 -11.34 35.25 -16.72
C ASP A 173 -11.17 36.76 -16.51
N VAL A 174 -10.11 37.17 -15.79
CA VAL A 174 -9.76 38.59 -15.62
C VAL A 174 -9.41 39.24 -16.96
N ILE A 175 -8.58 38.58 -17.78
CA ILE A 175 -8.20 39.06 -19.12
C ILE A 175 -9.44 39.19 -20.02
N ILE A 176 -10.35 38.21 -20.00
CA ILE A 176 -11.60 38.27 -20.78
C ILE A 176 -12.46 39.46 -20.34
N LYS A 177 -12.63 39.67 -19.03
CA LYS A 177 -13.38 40.83 -18.50
C LYS A 177 -12.76 42.16 -18.92
N GLN A 178 -11.44 42.29 -18.82
CA GLN A 178 -10.73 43.50 -19.27
C GLN A 178 -10.90 43.73 -20.77
N LYS A 179 -10.76 42.69 -21.59
CA LYS A 179 -10.97 42.76 -23.04
C LYS A 179 -12.39 43.22 -23.39
N ASN A 180 -13.41 42.72 -22.69
CA ASN A 180 -14.80 43.15 -22.90
C ASN A 180 -14.98 44.65 -22.55
N ARG A 181 -14.45 45.09 -21.39
CA ARG A 181 -14.48 46.53 -21.02
C ARG A 181 -13.78 47.43 -22.06
N MET A 182 -12.62 47.00 -22.56
CA MET A 182 -11.90 47.73 -23.60
C MET A 182 -12.71 47.83 -24.91
N ARG A 183 -13.52 46.82 -25.25
CA ARG A 183 -14.42 46.85 -26.41
C ARG A 183 -15.59 47.83 -26.24
N GLU A 184 -16.11 47.96 -25.02
CA GLU A 184 -17.23 48.87 -24.71
C GLU A 184 -16.80 50.34 -24.58
N THR A 185 -15.53 50.60 -24.23
CA THR A 185 -15.02 51.95 -23.96
C THR A 185 -15.15 52.91 -25.15
N PRO A 186 -14.83 52.53 -26.40
CA PRO A 186 -15.07 53.37 -27.59
C PRO A 186 -16.52 53.81 -27.74
N ASP A 187 -17.49 52.93 -27.50
CA ASP A 187 -18.92 53.26 -27.63
C ASP A 187 -19.34 54.31 -26.61
N VAL A 188 -18.84 54.20 -25.37
CA VAL A 188 -19.06 55.20 -24.32
C VAL A 188 -18.45 56.56 -24.71
N ILE A 189 -17.21 56.56 -25.23
CA ILE A 189 -16.53 57.77 -25.70
C ILE A 189 -17.30 58.42 -26.85
N ILE A 190 -17.78 57.65 -27.83
CA ILE A 190 -18.57 58.15 -28.95
C ILE A 190 -19.88 58.78 -28.44
N LYS A 191 -20.61 58.10 -27.55
CA LYS A 191 -21.84 58.64 -26.94
C LYS A 191 -21.59 59.95 -26.20
N GLN A 192 -20.52 60.05 -25.41
CA GLN A 192 -20.15 61.29 -24.72
C GLN A 192 -19.80 62.40 -25.70
N LYS A 193 -18.99 62.10 -26.74
CA LYS A 193 -18.61 63.07 -27.77
C LYS A 193 -19.83 63.63 -28.51
N ASN A 194 -20.80 62.78 -28.84
CA ASN A 194 -22.05 63.21 -29.48
C ASN A 194 -22.84 64.15 -28.56
N ARG A 195 -23.02 63.80 -27.27
CA ARG A 195 -23.68 64.68 -26.29
C ARG A 195 -23.00 66.05 -26.16
N MET A 196 -21.66 66.09 -26.14
CA MET A 196 -20.92 67.36 -26.07
C MET A 196 -21.05 68.21 -27.34
N ARG A 197 -21.30 67.60 -28.50
CA ARG A 197 -21.57 68.33 -29.74
C ARG A 197 -22.97 68.95 -29.76
N GLU A 198 -23.94 68.28 -29.15
CA GLU A 198 -25.33 68.76 -29.09
C GLU A 198 -25.54 69.87 -28.04
N THR A 199 -24.76 69.90 -26.96
CA THR A 199 -24.95 70.88 -25.87
C THR A 199 -24.80 72.34 -26.30
N PRO A 200 -23.81 72.77 -27.11
CA PRO A 200 -23.74 74.14 -27.62
C PRO A 200 -24.97 74.54 -28.42
N ASP A 201 -25.48 73.65 -29.28
CA ASP A 201 -26.66 73.91 -30.10
C ASP A 201 -27.91 74.14 -29.24
N VAL A 202 -28.08 73.32 -28.19
CA VAL A 202 -29.16 73.50 -27.21
C VAL A 202 -29.02 74.84 -26.48
N ILE A 203 -27.82 75.19 -26.03
CA ILE A 203 -27.54 76.47 -25.34
C ILE A 203 -27.81 77.66 -26.27
N ILE A 204 -27.39 77.59 -27.53
CA ILE A 204 -27.63 78.64 -28.52
C ILE A 204 -29.12 78.80 -28.79
N LYS A 205 -29.86 77.70 -28.97
CA LYS A 205 -31.32 77.72 -29.12
C LYS A 205 -32.00 78.37 -27.91
N GLN A 206 -31.61 78.00 -26.69
CA GLN A 206 -32.15 78.60 -25.47
C GLN A 206 -31.84 80.09 -25.36
N LYS A 207 -30.61 80.52 -25.65
CA LYS A 207 -30.25 81.95 -25.65
C LYS A 207 -31.06 82.75 -26.66
N LYS A 208 -31.24 82.22 -27.88
CA LYS A 208 -32.08 82.84 -28.90
C LYS A 208 -33.54 82.95 -28.45
N GLN A 209 -34.07 81.91 -27.81
CA GLN A 209 -35.44 81.92 -27.27
C GLN A 209 -35.58 82.97 -26.16
N ASN A 210 -34.69 82.99 -25.18
CA ASN A 210 -34.70 83.98 -24.10
C ASN A 210 -34.60 85.42 -24.63
N ALA A 211 -33.80 85.65 -25.68
CA ALA A 211 -33.69 86.97 -26.32
C ALA A 211 -35.01 87.39 -26.99
N ARG A 212 -35.69 86.46 -27.68
CA ARG A 212 -37.03 86.69 -28.26
C ARG A 212 -38.06 87.00 -27.18
N ASP A 213 -38.07 86.25 -26.09
CA ASP A 213 -39.01 86.45 -24.99
C ASP A 213 -38.78 87.82 -24.31
N LYS A 214 -37.51 88.21 -24.10
CA LYS A 214 -37.16 89.53 -23.57
C LYS A 214 -37.61 90.67 -24.50
N GLN A 215 -37.45 90.51 -25.81
CA GLN A 215 -37.93 91.49 -26.79
C GLN A 215 -39.46 91.60 -26.78
N LYS A 216 -40.17 90.46 -26.72
CA LYS A 216 -41.64 90.42 -26.63
C LYS A 216 -42.14 91.14 -25.38
N ASN A 217 -41.51 90.93 -24.23
CA ASN A 217 -41.85 91.63 -22.99
C ASN A 217 -41.66 93.14 -23.11
N ARG A 218 -40.53 93.61 -23.68
CA ARG A 218 -40.30 95.05 -23.92
C ARG A 218 -41.34 95.66 -24.85
N MET A 219 -41.79 94.93 -25.88
CA MET A 219 -42.87 95.41 -26.76
C MET A 219 -44.20 95.53 -26.02
N HIS A 220 -44.54 94.57 -25.17
CA HIS A 220 -45.74 94.66 -24.32
C HIS A 220 -45.67 95.85 -23.36
N GLU A 221 -44.54 96.05 -22.67
CA GLU A 221 -44.34 97.23 -21.81
C GLU A 221 -44.48 98.54 -22.58
N THR A 222 -43.93 98.61 -23.80
CA THR A 222 -44.03 99.80 -24.67
C THR A 222 -45.47 100.04 -25.12
N GLN A 223 -46.20 98.97 -25.48
CA GLN A 223 -47.62 99.04 -25.82
C GLN A 223 -48.44 99.54 -24.64
N ASP A 224 -48.18 99.06 -23.42
CA ASP A 224 -48.86 99.52 -22.21
C ASP A 224 -48.61 101.01 -21.94
N VAL A 225 -47.38 101.49 -22.14
CA VAL A 225 -47.04 102.92 -22.03
C VAL A 225 -47.79 103.75 -23.07
N ILE A 226 -47.82 103.30 -24.32
CA ILE A 226 -48.55 103.99 -25.40
C ILE A 226 -50.05 104.03 -25.09
N ILE A 227 -50.64 102.94 -24.61
CA ILE A 227 -52.06 102.88 -24.23
C ILE A 227 -52.33 103.87 -23.09
N LYS A 228 -51.50 103.90 -22.05
CA LYS A 228 -51.62 104.87 -20.95
C LYS A 228 -51.52 106.32 -21.42
N GLN A 229 -50.57 106.64 -22.30
CA GLN A 229 -50.44 107.97 -22.90
C GLN A 229 -51.65 108.33 -23.75
N LYS A 230 -52.15 107.41 -24.58
CA LYS A 230 -53.34 107.62 -25.41
C LYS A 230 -54.59 107.86 -24.57
N ASN A 231 -54.74 107.16 -23.44
CA ASN A 231 -55.82 107.41 -22.50
C ASN A 231 -55.70 108.81 -21.88
N ARG A 232 -54.51 109.23 -21.44
CA ARG A 232 -54.26 110.60 -20.94
C ARG A 232 -54.61 111.69 -21.95
N MET A 233 -54.26 111.51 -23.23
CA MET A 233 -54.58 112.49 -24.29
C MET A 233 -56.08 112.60 -24.58
N ARG A 234 -56.87 111.56 -24.30
CA ARG A 234 -58.34 111.65 -24.38
C ARG A 234 -58.95 112.40 -23.19
N GLU A 235 -58.23 112.47 -22.07
CA GLU A 235 -58.69 113.10 -20.83
C GLU A 235 -58.32 114.59 -20.74
N THR A 236 -57.53 115.14 -21.67
CA THR A 236 -57.20 116.57 -21.73
C THR A 236 -58.16 117.34 -22.65
N PRO A 237 -59.04 118.22 -22.15
CA PRO A 237 -59.86 119.11 -22.96
C PRO A 237 -59.03 120.30 -23.45
N ASP A 238 -58.97 120.52 -24.77
CA ASP A 238 -58.36 121.74 -25.31
C ASP A 238 -59.23 122.96 -25.00
N VAL A 239 -58.63 123.81 -24.17
CA VAL A 239 -59.11 125.12 -23.75
C VAL A 239 -59.14 126.03 -24.98
N ILE A 240 -60.35 126.44 -25.38
CA ILE A 240 -60.57 127.52 -26.35
C ILE A 240 -60.16 128.83 -25.67
N ILE A 241 -59.09 129.46 -26.14
CA ILE A 241 -58.81 130.88 -25.83
C ILE A 241 -59.27 131.69 -27.05
N LYS A 242 -60.22 132.59 -26.77
CA LYS A 242 -60.86 133.55 -27.68
C LYS A 242 -59.86 134.53 -28.29
#